data_AF-A0A3D5M449-F1
#
_entry.id   AF-A0A3D5M449-F1
#
_cell.length_a   1.000
_cell.length_b   1.000
_cell.length_c   1.000
_cell.angle_alpha   90.00
_cell.angle_beta   90.00
_cell.angle_gamma   90.00
#
_symmetry.space_group_name_H-M   'P 1'
#
loop_
_entity.id
_entity.type
_entity.pdbx_description
1 polymer ?
#
loop_
_entity_poly.entity_id
_entity_poly.type
_entity_poly.pdbx_seq_one_letter_code
_entity_poly.pdbx_strand_id
1 'polypeptide(L)'
;MTSLPLNPRLQLKSPLLPFLLLSLLLTLASSTASADQNWQDLFDGNSLKGWQGNTELWRVENGMIIGEGPDGGPVPVTEFLWHEQEFGDFVLEAEFRIHGGNSGIQYRSEALPNGRAKGYQADLDAGHQYTGILYEASGRAILAPRGEVSRLHADGTRTTEGFLTGTDALIEKFDTNAWHRYRIIVRGQRARHELDGVQVCAFEDQHSNHQAQGKIGLQIHAGEPMRIEWRQVRIRPWDVLDGDPFTDVSMAKEVVEKKSAHWIWSSEAPDSGVEVTLSRRFNTTKTSTAQLTMTADNHFIAFLDGTPILRGIDWSQTYEHRWTLPAGDHELTVRASNEGGPAGLLGTLRWQIEGSTPQ
;
A
#
# COMPACT_ATOMS: atom_id res chain seq x y z
N MET A 1 44.34 78.88 37.13
CA MET A 1 45.76 78.87 36.70
C MET A 1 45.82 78.42 35.25
N THR A 2 46.22 79.36 34.41
CA THR A 2 46.79 79.26 33.06
C THR A 2 47.59 77.99 32.75
N SER A 3 47.33 77.35 31.59
CA SER A 3 48.26 77.25 30.44
C SER A 3 47.97 76.02 29.54
N LEU A 4 47.59 76.28 28.29
CA LEU A 4 47.89 75.46 27.09
C LEU A 4 49.42 75.47 26.81
N PRO A 5 49.98 74.81 25.77
CA PRO A 5 49.57 73.68 24.90
C PRO A 5 50.71 72.63 24.71
N LEU A 6 50.49 71.58 23.88
CA LEU A 6 51.43 71.12 22.82
C LEU A 6 50.88 69.87 22.11
N ASN A 7 50.55 70.05 20.83
CA ASN A 7 50.64 69.03 19.77
C ASN A 7 52.06 69.16 19.16
N PRO A 8 52.66 68.20 18.41
CA PRO A 8 52.00 67.29 17.46
C PRO A 8 52.71 65.92 17.26
N ARG A 9 52.31 65.21 16.18
CA ARG A 9 53.00 64.15 15.41
C ARG A 9 52.49 62.72 15.66
N LEU A 10 52.34 61.85 14.67
CA LEU A 10 52.20 61.92 13.20
C LEU A 10 51.87 60.46 12.82
N GLN A 11 50.89 60.26 11.93
CA GLN A 11 50.74 59.15 10.96
C GLN A 11 50.80 57.69 11.46
N LEU A 12 49.81 56.88 11.06
CA LEU A 12 49.99 55.92 9.97
C LEU A 12 48.64 55.29 9.55
N LYS A 13 48.36 55.42 8.25
CA LYS A 13 47.78 54.43 7.32
C LYS A 13 46.49 53.70 7.72
N SER A 14 45.38 54.14 7.11
CA SER A 14 44.30 53.23 6.70
C SER A 14 44.81 52.27 5.62
N PRO A 15 44.32 51.02 5.58
CA PRO A 15 43.33 50.74 4.55
C PRO A 15 42.19 49.79 5.00
N LEU A 16 40.97 50.15 4.59
CA LEU A 16 39.99 49.29 3.92
C LEU A 16 39.88 47.82 4.41
N LEU A 17 38.88 47.54 5.26
CA LEU A 17 37.99 46.36 5.23
C LEU A 17 37.06 46.48 6.46
N PRO A 18 35.75 46.77 6.30
CA PRO A 18 34.80 45.69 6.08
C PRO A 18 33.55 46.18 5.29
N PHE A 19 33.62 46.22 3.97
CA PHE A 19 32.41 46.41 3.14
C PHE A 19 32.22 45.30 2.11
N LEU A 20 32.94 44.18 2.27
CA LEU A 20 32.88 43.02 1.39
C LEU A 20 32.37 41.74 2.08
N LEU A 21 31.66 41.91 3.20
CA LEU A 21 30.96 40.80 3.89
C LEU A 21 29.44 41.01 4.02
N LEU A 22 28.88 42.08 3.45
CA LEU A 22 27.44 42.33 3.45
C LEU A 22 26.78 42.17 2.06
N SER A 23 27.57 42.00 1.00
CA SER A 23 27.07 41.70 -0.35
C SER A 23 27.04 40.20 -0.69
N LEU A 24 27.57 39.33 0.18
CA LEU A 24 27.57 37.86 -0.02
C LEU A 24 26.43 37.14 0.74
N LEU A 25 25.59 37.88 1.48
CA LEU A 25 24.45 37.34 2.22
C LEU A 25 23.09 37.62 1.55
N LEU A 26 23.09 38.20 0.34
CA LEU A 26 21.87 38.50 -0.43
C LEU A 26 21.72 37.68 -1.72
N THR A 27 22.46 36.59 -1.91
CA THR A 27 22.38 35.74 -3.11
C THR A 27 22.05 34.26 -2.83
N LEU A 28 21.51 33.92 -1.66
CA LEU A 28 21.03 32.56 -1.33
C LEU A 28 19.56 32.49 -0.91
N ALA A 29 18.74 33.46 -1.29
CA ALA A 29 17.30 33.44 -1.05
C ALA A 29 16.53 33.65 -2.36
N SER A 30 16.71 32.74 -3.32
CA SER A 30 15.82 32.58 -4.48
C SER A 30 16.10 31.24 -5.15
N SER A 31 15.45 30.17 -4.66
CA SER A 31 14.89 29.04 -5.45
C SER A 31 14.60 27.81 -4.57
N THR A 32 13.64 27.94 -3.65
CA THR A 32 12.87 26.77 -3.17
C THR A 32 11.41 26.88 -3.63
N ALA A 33 11.22 27.23 -4.90
CA ALA A 33 9.93 27.22 -5.56
C ALA A 33 10.04 26.35 -6.82
N SER A 34 9.98 25.03 -6.66
CA SER A 34 9.65 24.10 -7.76
C SER A 34 9.38 22.69 -7.24
N ALA A 35 8.32 22.51 -6.46
CA ALA A 35 7.67 21.19 -6.29
C ALA A 35 6.21 21.20 -6.78
N ASP A 36 5.71 22.35 -7.26
CA ASP A 36 4.30 22.58 -7.60
C ASP A 36 4.03 22.79 -9.10
N GLN A 37 5.04 22.64 -9.96
CA GLN A 37 5.04 23.33 -11.26
C GLN A 37 4.15 22.72 -12.36
N ASN A 38 3.46 21.59 -12.20
CA ASN A 38 2.67 21.01 -13.29
C ASN A 38 1.37 20.29 -12.84
N TRP A 39 0.83 20.59 -11.66
CA TRP A 39 -0.47 20.03 -11.27
C TRP A 39 -1.60 20.68 -12.06
N GLN A 40 -2.39 19.85 -12.73
CA GLN A 40 -3.67 20.17 -13.31
C GLN A 40 -4.76 19.65 -12.39
N ASP A 41 -5.61 20.55 -11.89
CA ASP A 41 -6.83 20.16 -11.20
C ASP A 41 -7.80 19.57 -12.23
N LEU A 42 -8.15 18.30 -12.06
CA LEU A 42 -9.21 17.65 -12.83
C LEU A 42 -10.58 18.06 -12.30
N PHE A 43 -10.68 18.46 -11.02
CA PHE A 43 -11.89 18.98 -10.41
C PHE A 43 -11.65 20.40 -9.87
N ASP A 44 -12.45 21.36 -10.34
CA ASP A 44 -12.31 22.78 -10.02
C ASP A 44 -12.95 23.19 -8.67
N GLY A 45 -13.53 22.24 -7.93
CA GLY A 45 -14.19 22.49 -6.65
C GLY A 45 -15.62 23.05 -6.76
N ASN A 46 -16.16 23.30 -7.95
CA ASN A 46 -17.47 23.95 -8.09
C ASN A 46 -18.36 23.36 -9.19
N SER A 47 -17.81 22.60 -10.14
CA SER A 47 -18.56 22.05 -11.26
C SER A 47 -18.01 20.70 -11.73
N LEU A 48 -18.83 19.97 -12.49
CA LEU A 48 -18.40 18.75 -13.20
C LEU A 48 -17.84 19.08 -14.59
N LYS A 49 -17.31 20.29 -14.81
CA LYS A 49 -16.71 20.66 -16.09
C LYS A 49 -15.55 19.72 -16.42
N GLY A 50 -15.56 19.14 -17.63
CA GLY A 50 -14.59 18.14 -18.05
C GLY A 50 -14.90 16.71 -17.57
N TRP A 51 -16.03 16.51 -16.89
CA TRP A 51 -16.53 15.20 -16.46
C TRP A 51 -17.86 14.87 -17.12
N GLN A 52 -18.07 13.58 -17.42
CA GLN A 52 -19.29 13.05 -18.02
C GLN A 52 -19.76 11.83 -17.22
N GLY A 53 -21.01 11.84 -16.79
CA GLY A 53 -21.63 10.77 -16.01
C GLY A 53 -23.09 11.07 -15.67
N ASN A 54 -23.77 10.13 -15.02
CA ASN A 54 -25.16 10.29 -14.63
C ASN A 54 -25.32 11.32 -13.49
N THR A 55 -25.91 12.48 -13.79
CA THR A 55 -26.12 13.57 -12.82
C THR A 55 -27.19 13.28 -11.76
N GLU A 56 -27.92 12.16 -11.87
CA GLU A 56 -28.79 11.67 -10.79
C GLU A 56 -27.97 11.02 -9.66
N LEU A 57 -26.78 10.52 -9.97
CA LEU A 57 -25.86 9.89 -9.00
C LEU A 57 -24.70 10.81 -8.63
N TRP A 58 -24.27 11.66 -9.56
CA TRP A 58 -23.10 12.52 -9.42
C TRP A 58 -23.49 13.99 -9.33
N ARG A 59 -22.99 14.66 -8.29
CA ARG A 59 -23.20 16.10 -8.09
C ARG A 59 -21.98 16.75 -7.45
N VAL A 60 -21.93 18.08 -7.51
CA VAL A 60 -20.97 18.88 -6.73
C VAL A 60 -21.68 19.50 -5.54
N GLU A 61 -21.10 19.35 -4.36
CA GLU A 61 -21.63 19.92 -3.13
C GLU A 61 -20.45 20.28 -2.21
N ASN A 62 -20.47 21.48 -1.61
CA ASN A 62 -19.48 21.90 -0.62
C ASN A 62 -18.01 21.70 -1.03
N GLY A 63 -17.67 21.92 -2.31
CA GLY A 63 -16.30 21.77 -2.79
C GLY A 63 -15.89 20.33 -3.10
N MET A 64 -16.85 19.40 -3.23
CA MET A 64 -16.59 17.97 -3.42
C MET A 64 -17.43 17.42 -4.58
N ILE A 65 -16.90 16.44 -5.29
CA ILE A 65 -17.70 15.55 -6.13
C ILE A 65 -18.30 14.50 -5.20
N ILE A 66 -19.63 14.32 -5.25
CA ILE A 66 -20.33 13.27 -4.54
C ILE A 66 -20.90 12.29 -5.55
N GLY A 67 -20.61 11.00 -5.35
CA GLY A 67 -21.37 9.88 -5.91
C GLY A 67 -22.25 9.27 -4.83
N GLU A 68 -23.56 9.20 -5.03
CA GLU A 68 -24.50 8.64 -4.06
C GLU A 68 -25.69 8.01 -4.79
N GLY A 69 -26.26 6.94 -4.22
CA GLY A 69 -27.48 6.36 -4.75
C GLY A 69 -28.68 7.33 -4.67
N PRO A 70 -29.73 7.15 -5.49
CA PRO A 70 -30.90 8.03 -5.49
C PRO A 70 -31.53 8.12 -4.09
N ASP A 71 -31.78 9.34 -3.60
CA ASP A 71 -32.28 9.61 -2.26
C ASP A 71 -31.46 8.97 -1.10
N GLY A 72 -30.17 8.69 -1.34
CA GLY A 72 -29.30 7.97 -0.39
C GLY A 72 -29.60 6.47 -0.31
N GLY A 73 -30.36 5.92 -1.26
CA GLY A 73 -30.72 4.51 -1.36
C GLY A 73 -29.71 3.66 -2.13
N PRO A 74 -30.08 2.42 -2.47
CA PRO A 74 -29.26 1.51 -3.26
C PRO A 74 -28.87 2.07 -4.63
N VAL A 75 -27.68 1.73 -5.10
CA VAL A 75 -27.21 2.08 -6.45
C VAL A 75 -27.68 1.01 -7.43
N PRO A 76 -28.51 1.33 -8.45
CA PRO A 76 -29.16 0.33 -9.28
C PRO A 76 -28.20 -0.37 -10.25
N VAL A 77 -27.24 0.38 -10.78
CA VAL A 77 -26.23 -0.10 -11.74
C VAL A 77 -24.90 0.58 -11.45
N THR A 78 -23.80 -0.14 -11.64
CA THR A 78 -22.45 0.42 -11.47
C THR A 78 -22.24 1.47 -12.54
N GLU A 79 -21.90 2.68 -12.12
CA GLU A 79 -21.76 3.85 -12.99
C GLU A 79 -20.43 4.52 -12.71
N PHE A 80 -20.00 5.35 -13.65
CA PHE A 80 -18.72 6.04 -13.58
C PHE A 80 -18.88 7.50 -13.99
N LEU A 81 -18.14 8.37 -13.31
CA LEU A 81 -17.92 9.75 -13.72
C LEU A 81 -16.58 9.82 -14.45
N TRP A 82 -16.59 9.99 -15.77
CA TRP A 82 -15.41 9.95 -16.62
C TRP A 82 -14.88 11.35 -16.92
N HIS A 83 -13.58 11.56 -16.73
CA HIS A 83 -12.94 12.75 -17.24
C HIS A 83 -12.78 12.66 -18.78
N GLU A 84 -12.91 13.78 -19.48
CA GLU A 84 -12.89 13.84 -20.95
C GLU A 84 -11.52 13.55 -21.56
N GLN A 85 -10.45 13.89 -20.83
CA GLN A 85 -9.07 13.73 -21.28
C GLN A 85 -8.53 12.32 -21.03
N GLU A 86 -7.59 11.90 -21.88
CA GLU A 86 -6.81 10.68 -21.72
C GLU A 86 -5.40 10.99 -21.24
N PHE A 87 -4.83 10.09 -20.44
CA PHE A 87 -3.52 10.26 -19.83
C PHE A 87 -2.67 8.99 -20.02
N GLY A 88 -1.38 9.20 -20.32
CA GLY A 88 -0.36 8.16 -20.43
C GLY A 88 0.40 7.99 -19.11
N ASP A 89 1.63 8.49 -19.04
CA ASP A 89 2.46 8.48 -17.83
C ASP A 89 2.14 9.69 -16.93
N PHE A 90 1.79 9.44 -15.67
CA PHE A 90 1.31 10.49 -14.75
C PHE A 90 1.51 10.15 -13.28
N VAL A 91 1.34 11.18 -12.45
CA VAL A 91 1.00 11.07 -11.02
C VAL A 91 -0.37 11.68 -10.81
N LEU A 92 -1.31 10.89 -10.30
CA LEU A 92 -2.67 11.29 -9.95
C LEU A 92 -2.81 11.27 -8.44
N GLU A 93 -3.43 12.31 -7.88
CA GLU A 93 -3.83 12.39 -6.49
C GLU A 93 -5.31 12.70 -6.39
N ALA A 94 -5.96 12.05 -5.44
CA ALA A 94 -7.33 12.34 -5.05
C ALA A 94 -7.48 12.10 -3.55
N GLU A 95 -8.20 12.97 -2.87
CA GLU A 95 -8.70 12.71 -1.54
C GLU A 95 -10.13 12.17 -1.64
N PHE A 96 -10.43 11.17 -0.82
CA PHE A 96 -11.73 10.53 -0.82
C PHE A 96 -12.22 10.22 0.60
N ARG A 97 -13.54 10.07 0.71
CA ARG A 97 -14.22 9.53 1.89
C ARG A 97 -15.38 8.66 1.42
N ILE A 98 -15.48 7.44 1.96
CA ILE A 98 -16.46 6.44 1.53
C ILE A 98 -17.35 6.00 2.68
N HIS A 99 -18.66 5.97 2.45
CA HIS A 99 -19.64 5.42 3.38
C HIS A 99 -20.40 4.30 2.68
N GLY A 100 -20.12 3.05 3.06
CA GLY A 100 -20.71 1.86 2.45
C GLY A 100 -20.18 1.54 1.06
N GLY A 101 -20.42 0.30 0.62
CA GLY A 101 -20.14 -0.14 -0.75
C GLY A 101 -18.66 -0.22 -1.13
N ASN A 102 -18.44 -0.22 -2.45
CA ASN A 102 -17.15 -0.31 -3.12
C ASN A 102 -17.07 0.80 -4.18
N SER A 103 -15.87 1.29 -4.44
CA SER A 103 -15.58 2.33 -5.41
C SER A 103 -14.15 2.15 -5.91
N GLY A 104 -13.68 3.09 -6.70
CA GLY A 104 -12.34 3.05 -7.23
C GLY A 104 -12.10 4.15 -8.26
N ILE A 105 -10.82 4.32 -8.57
CA ILE A 105 -10.36 5.23 -9.61
C ILE A 105 -9.92 4.37 -10.79
N GLN A 106 -10.72 4.37 -11.86
CA GLN A 106 -10.29 3.86 -13.15
C GLN A 106 -9.20 4.77 -13.72
N TYR A 107 -8.16 4.19 -14.28
CA TYR A 107 -7.12 4.92 -15.00
C TYR A 107 -6.61 4.12 -16.20
N ARG A 108 -6.11 4.84 -17.21
CA ARG A 108 -5.80 4.27 -18.53
C ARG A 108 -6.90 3.34 -19.04
N SER A 109 -8.14 3.77 -18.83
CA SER A 109 -9.33 2.96 -19.02
C SER A 109 -10.23 3.52 -20.12
N GLU A 110 -11.09 2.67 -20.65
CA GLU A 110 -12.12 3.03 -21.61
C GLU A 110 -13.52 2.83 -21.03
N ALA A 111 -14.44 3.72 -21.38
CA ALA A 111 -15.87 3.56 -21.14
C ALA A 111 -16.47 2.71 -22.26
N LEU A 112 -17.00 1.54 -21.93
CA LEU A 112 -17.60 0.64 -22.91
C LEU A 112 -19.05 1.05 -23.22
N PRO A 113 -19.57 0.75 -24.44
CA PRO A 113 -20.96 1.08 -24.81
C PRO A 113 -22.05 0.49 -23.92
N ASN A 114 -21.73 -0.54 -23.13
CA ASN A 114 -22.64 -1.17 -22.18
C ASN A 114 -22.57 -0.57 -20.76
N GLY A 115 -21.93 0.59 -20.60
CA GLY A 115 -21.78 1.30 -19.32
C GLY A 115 -20.65 0.78 -18.42
N ARG A 116 -19.98 -0.31 -18.79
CA ARG A 116 -18.87 -0.88 -18.01
C ARG A 116 -17.56 -0.15 -18.28
N ALA A 117 -16.67 -0.13 -17.29
CA ALA A 117 -15.27 0.22 -17.51
C ALA A 117 -14.47 -0.97 -18.05
N LYS A 118 -13.41 -0.67 -18.79
CA LYS A 118 -12.33 -1.61 -19.07
C LYS A 118 -10.97 -0.94 -18.90
N GLY A 119 -10.10 -1.58 -18.14
CA GLY A 119 -8.76 -1.06 -17.81
C GLY A 119 -8.53 -1.05 -16.30
N TYR A 120 -7.40 -0.47 -15.90
CA TYR A 120 -6.92 -0.53 -14.52
C TYR A 120 -7.79 0.29 -13.57
N GLN A 121 -7.97 -0.23 -12.36
CA GLN A 121 -8.68 0.39 -11.25
C GLN A 121 -7.79 0.33 -10.00
N ALA A 122 -7.64 1.48 -9.37
CA ALA A 122 -7.19 1.59 -8.00
C ALA A 122 -8.42 1.47 -7.08
N ASP A 123 -8.55 0.34 -6.40
CA ASP A 123 -9.78 -0.04 -5.72
C ASP A 123 -9.84 0.50 -4.28
N LEU A 124 -11.05 0.79 -3.81
CA LEU A 124 -11.35 1.21 -2.44
C LEU A 124 -12.76 0.80 -2.01
N ASP A 125 -12.92 0.46 -0.73
CA ASP A 125 -14.19 -0.07 -0.21
C ASP A 125 -14.36 0.25 1.27
N ALA A 126 -15.61 0.38 1.70
CA ALA A 126 -15.92 0.54 3.12
C ALA A 126 -15.72 -0.75 3.92
N GLY A 127 -15.59 -1.90 3.24
CA GLY A 127 -15.42 -3.23 3.84
C GLY A 127 -13.97 -3.67 4.08
N HIS A 128 -12.98 -2.82 3.75
CA HIS A 128 -11.54 -3.07 3.94
C HIS A 128 -10.98 -4.27 3.13
N GLN A 129 -11.78 -4.86 2.25
CA GLN A 129 -11.42 -6.05 1.49
C GLN A 129 -10.57 -5.71 0.28
N TYR A 130 -10.92 -4.65 -0.45
CA TYR A 130 -10.32 -4.34 -1.75
C TYR A 130 -9.50 -3.05 -1.74
N THR A 131 -9.64 -2.20 -0.72
CA THR A 131 -8.86 -0.98 -0.61
C THR A 131 -7.37 -1.20 -0.80
N GLY A 132 -6.78 -0.55 -1.81
CA GLY A 132 -5.35 -0.60 -2.12
C GLY A 132 -4.92 -1.67 -3.13
N ILE A 133 -5.84 -2.46 -3.71
CA ILE A 133 -5.50 -3.38 -4.81
C ILE A 133 -5.45 -2.66 -6.16
N LEU A 134 -4.73 -3.28 -7.11
CA LEU A 134 -4.87 -3.01 -8.54
C LEU A 134 -5.75 -4.08 -9.19
N TYR A 135 -6.90 -3.67 -9.68
CA TYR A 135 -7.86 -4.50 -10.41
C TYR A 135 -7.91 -4.08 -11.90
N GLU A 136 -8.21 -5.00 -12.80
CA GLU A 136 -8.55 -4.67 -14.19
C GLU A 136 -10.00 -4.98 -14.50
N ALA A 137 -10.79 -3.92 -14.66
CA ALA A 137 -12.19 -4.01 -15.03
C ALA A 137 -12.35 -4.62 -16.42
N SER A 138 -13.31 -5.54 -16.54
CA SER A 138 -13.64 -6.23 -17.80
C SER A 138 -12.42 -6.88 -18.49
N GLY A 139 -11.43 -7.30 -17.70
CA GLY A 139 -10.19 -7.89 -18.16
C GLY A 139 -9.69 -8.96 -17.20
N ARG A 140 -8.44 -8.83 -16.76
CA ARG A 140 -7.64 -9.84 -16.05
C ARG A 140 -7.91 -9.91 -14.54
N ALA A 141 -8.94 -9.22 -14.05
CA ALA A 141 -9.33 -9.16 -12.64
C ALA A 141 -8.21 -8.60 -11.74
N ILE A 142 -7.97 -9.17 -10.55
CA ILE A 142 -6.96 -8.67 -9.61
C ILE A 142 -5.55 -8.90 -10.18
N LEU A 143 -4.84 -7.81 -10.46
CA LEU A 143 -3.49 -7.80 -11.03
C LEU A 143 -2.41 -7.64 -9.96
N ALA A 144 -2.68 -6.87 -8.90
CA ALA A 144 -1.81 -6.78 -7.72
C ALA A 144 -2.67 -6.70 -6.44
N PRO A 145 -2.66 -7.73 -5.58
CA PRO A 145 -3.27 -7.65 -4.26
C PRO A 145 -2.62 -6.55 -3.41
N ARG A 146 -3.37 -6.05 -2.42
CA ARG A 146 -2.83 -5.12 -1.42
C ARG A 146 -1.67 -5.81 -0.70
N GLY A 147 -0.56 -5.08 -0.55
CA GLY A 147 0.67 -5.57 0.05
C GLY A 147 1.59 -6.28 -0.93
N GLU A 148 1.20 -6.48 -2.19
CA GLU A 148 2.05 -7.20 -3.15
C GLU A 148 2.72 -6.28 -4.18
N VAL A 149 3.94 -6.67 -4.54
CA VAL A 149 4.62 -6.24 -5.77
C VAL A 149 4.44 -7.37 -6.78
N SER A 150 3.63 -7.16 -7.81
CA SER A 150 3.23 -8.21 -8.75
C SER A 150 3.74 -7.92 -10.17
N ARG A 151 4.11 -8.95 -10.93
CA ARG A 151 4.43 -8.83 -12.35
C ARG A 151 3.52 -9.74 -13.15
N LEU A 152 2.94 -9.22 -14.23
CA LEU A 152 2.34 -10.02 -15.27
C LEU A 152 3.33 -10.15 -16.43
N HIS A 153 3.70 -11.39 -16.75
CA HIS A 153 4.64 -11.69 -17.82
C HIS A 153 3.96 -11.66 -19.20
N ALA A 154 4.78 -11.61 -20.25
CA ALA A 154 4.30 -11.58 -21.63
C ALA A 154 3.45 -12.81 -22.02
N ASP A 155 3.65 -13.95 -21.34
CA ASP A 155 2.88 -15.18 -21.54
C ASP A 155 1.54 -15.23 -20.77
N GLY A 156 1.23 -14.18 -19.99
CA GLY A 156 0.02 -14.06 -19.20
C GLY A 156 0.12 -14.66 -17.80
N THR A 157 1.27 -15.23 -17.42
CA THR A 157 1.49 -15.70 -16.05
C THR A 157 1.76 -14.53 -15.09
N ARG A 158 1.30 -14.64 -13.84
CA ARG A 158 1.55 -13.64 -12.79
C ARG A 158 2.50 -14.18 -11.72
N THR A 159 3.48 -13.37 -11.33
CA THR A 159 4.39 -13.65 -10.21
C THR A 159 4.31 -12.57 -9.13
N THR A 160 4.53 -12.97 -7.88
CA THR A 160 4.75 -12.06 -6.76
C THR A 160 6.26 -11.87 -6.60
N GLU A 161 6.72 -10.63 -6.72
CA GLU A 161 8.12 -10.23 -6.77
C GLU A 161 8.60 -9.67 -5.42
N GLY A 162 7.66 -9.34 -4.53
CA GLY A 162 7.93 -8.86 -3.18
C GLY A 162 6.65 -8.54 -2.43
N PHE A 163 6.80 -8.20 -1.15
CA PHE A 163 5.73 -7.77 -0.27
C PHE A 163 6.07 -6.40 0.32
N LEU A 164 5.05 -5.55 0.44
CA LEU A 164 5.13 -4.23 1.04
C LEU A 164 4.84 -4.33 2.54
N THR A 165 5.42 -3.43 3.32
CA THR A 165 5.20 -3.36 4.77
C THR A 165 4.24 -2.22 5.11
N GLY A 166 3.57 -2.33 6.26
CA GLY A 166 2.68 -1.29 6.77
C GLY A 166 1.26 -1.28 6.20
N THR A 167 0.95 -2.11 5.20
CA THR A 167 -0.40 -2.21 4.62
C THR A 167 -1.44 -2.73 5.60
N ASP A 168 -1.07 -3.68 6.46
CA ASP A 168 -1.99 -4.23 7.48
C ASP A 168 -2.34 -3.18 8.53
N ALA A 169 -1.31 -2.48 9.04
CA ALA A 169 -1.48 -1.40 10.01
C ALA A 169 -2.25 -0.19 9.44
N LEU A 170 -2.12 0.06 8.13
CA LEU A 170 -2.92 1.07 7.43
C LEU A 170 -4.40 0.68 7.42
N ILE A 171 -4.71 -0.55 7.02
CA ILE A 171 -6.10 -1.01 6.88
C ILE A 171 -6.78 -1.23 8.24
N GLU A 172 -6.05 -1.68 9.25
CA GLU A 172 -6.55 -1.77 10.63
C GLU A 172 -7.02 -0.40 11.15
N LYS A 173 -6.38 0.69 10.70
CA LYS A 173 -6.67 2.08 11.10
C LYS A 173 -7.49 2.84 10.05
N PHE A 174 -7.91 2.19 8.98
CA PHE A 174 -8.67 2.84 7.92
C PHE A 174 -10.05 3.23 8.48
N ASP A 175 -10.34 4.52 8.48
CA ASP A 175 -11.58 5.08 9.02
C ASP A 175 -12.41 5.63 7.86
N THR A 176 -13.46 4.91 7.51
CA THR A 176 -14.39 5.30 6.43
C THR A 176 -15.05 6.67 6.64
N ASN A 177 -15.00 7.24 7.85
CA ASN A 177 -15.47 8.60 8.13
C ASN A 177 -14.42 9.70 7.96
N ALA A 178 -13.15 9.32 7.77
CA ALA A 178 -12.03 10.24 7.57
C ALA A 178 -11.74 10.46 6.08
N TRP A 179 -10.99 11.53 5.81
CA TRP A 179 -10.44 11.76 4.48
C TRP A 179 -9.17 10.96 4.33
N HIS A 180 -9.10 10.19 3.24
CA HIS A 180 -7.93 9.42 2.84
C HIS A 180 -7.39 9.95 1.52
N ARG A 181 -6.08 9.90 1.33
CA ARG A 181 -5.42 10.33 0.09
C ARG A 181 -4.92 9.12 -0.69
N TYR A 182 -5.45 8.97 -1.90
CA TYR A 182 -4.92 8.05 -2.89
C TYR A 182 -3.91 8.77 -3.78
N ARG A 183 -2.77 8.14 -4.03
CA ARG A 183 -1.78 8.58 -5.03
C ARG A 183 -1.44 7.42 -5.95
N ILE A 184 -1.60 7.64 -7.25
CA ILE A 184 -1.39 6.64 -8.31
C ILE A 184 -0.26 7.15 -9.19
N ILE A 185 0.80 6.36 -9.29
CA ILE A 185 1.99 6.71 -10.06
C ILE A 185 2.12 5.69 -11.19
N VAL A 186 2.08 6.17 -12.43
CA VAL A 186 2.08 5.30 -13.62
C VAL A 186 3.13 5.75 -14.61
N ARG A 187 3.96 4.80 -15.05
CA ARG A 187 5.05 5.03 -16.00
C ARG A 187 5.26 3.81 -16.88
N GLY A 188 5.14 3.97 -18.20
CA GLY A 188 5.27 2.86 -19.15
C GLY A 188 4.32 1.72 -18.81
N GLN A 189 4.83 0.53 -18.57
CA GLN A 189 4.05 -0.67 -18.21
C GLN A 189 3.86 -0.85 -16.70
N ARG A 190 4.18 0.17 -15.88
CA ARG A 190 4.31 0.01 -14.44
C ARG A 190 3.40 0.97 -13.69
N ALA A 191 2.85 0.51 -12.57
CA ALA A 191 1.99 1.30 -11.70
C ALA A 191 2.33 1.05 -10.22
N ARG A 192 2.15 2.08 -9.39
CA ARG A 192 2.23 2.01 -7.93
C ARG A 192 1.06 2.77 -7.33
N HIS A 193 0.46 2.18 -6.31
CA HIS A 193 -0.59 2.81 -5.52
C HIS A 193 -0.05 3.12 -4.12
N GLU A 194 -0.36 4.33 -3.65
CA GLU A 194 -0.07 4.81 -2.31
C GLU A 194 -1.37 5.28 -1.67
N LEU A 195 -1.61 4.89 -0.43
CA LEU A 195 -2.76 5.30 0.37
C LEU A 195 -2.23 5.89 1.68
N ASP A 196 -2.56 7.17 1.94
CA ASP A 196 -2.04 7.96 3.06
C ASP A 196 -0.51 7.94 3.21
N GLY A 197 0.18 7.90 2.08
CA GLY A 197 1.65 7.84 2.01
C GLY A 197 2.25 6.45 2.22
N VAL A 198 1.42 5.42 2.47
CA VAL A 198 1.85 4.02 2.54
C VAL A 198 1.68 3.39 1.15
N GLN A 199 2.72 2.74 0.65
CA GLN A 199 2.62 1.96 -0.59
C GLN A 199 1.74 0.74 -0.37
N VAL A 200 0.70 0.59 -1.17
CA VAL A 200 -0.30 -0.48 -1.00
C VAL A 200 -0.26 -1.52 -2.10
N CYS A 201 0.22 -1.21 -3.30
CA CYS A 201 0.62 -2.21 -4.28
C CYS A 201 1.58 -1.63 -5.31
N ALA A 202 2.27 -2.51 -6.04
CA ALA A 202 2.99 -2.16 -7.25
C ALA A 202 2.89 -3.25 -8.30
N PHE A 203 2.91 -2.86 -9.57
CA PHE A 203 2.62 -3.75 -10.68
C PHE A 203 3.47 -3.44 -11.92
N GLU A 204 3.92 -4.48 -12.61
CA GLU A 204 4.50 -4.40 -13.97
C GLU A 204 3.72 -5.30 -14.93
N ASP A 205 3.19 -4.71 -16.01
CA ASP A 205 2.38 -5.37 -17.03
C ASP A 205 3.17 -5.60 -18.32
N GLN A 206 3.87 -6.72 -18.44
CA GLN A 206 4.63 -7.06 -19.65
C GLN A 206 3.76 -7.71 -20.73
N HIS A 207 2.46 -7.91 -20.45
CA HIS A 207 1.57 -8.50 -21.42
C HIS A 207 1.24 -7.50 -22.54
N SER A 208 1.08 -8.00 -23.76
CA SER A 208 0.94 -7.16 -24.96
C SER A 208 -0.37 -6.37 -25.03
N ASN A 209 -1.36 -6.70 -24.19
CA ASN A 209 -2.65 -6.02 -24.13
C ASN A 209 -2.72 -4.90 -23.07
N HIS A 210 -1.59 -4.56 -22.44
CA HIS A 210 -1.53 -3.46 -21.48
C HIS A 210 -2.01 -2.15 -22.11
N GLN A 211 -2.63 -1.29 -21.31
CA GLN A 211 -3.08 0.01 -21.76
C GLN A 211 -2.00 1.06 -21.48
N ALA A 212 -1.49 1.69 -22.54
CA ALA A 212 -0.47 2.73 -22.42
C ALA A 212 -1.07 4.11 -22.08
N GLN A 213 -2.33 4.33 -22.44
CA GLN A 213 -3.08 5.55 -22.15
C GLN A 213 -4.58 5.26 -22.00
N GLY A 214 -5.34 6.21 -21.46
CA GLY A 214 -6.79 6.18 -21.42
C GLY A 214 -7.36 7.15 -20.40
N LYS A 215 -8.67 7.08 -20.16
CA LYS A 215 -9.38 8.00 -19.29
C LYS A 215 -9.16 7.73 -17.80
N ILE A 216 -9.40 8.76 -17.00
CA ILE A 216 -9.64 8.65 -15.56
C ILE A 216 -11.15 8.58 -15.32
N GLY A 217 -11.60 7.68 -14.45
CA GLY A 217 -13.01 7.56 -14.05
C GLY A 217 -13.17 7.31 -12.56
N LEU A 218 -14.20 7.89 -11.95
CA LEU A 218 -14.57 7.66 -10.56
C LEU A 218 -15.77 6.73 -10.51
N GLN A 219 -15.70 5.66 -9.74
CA GLN A 219 -16.75 4.63 -9.69
C GLN A 219 -17.78 4.91 -8.59
N ILE A 220 -19.05 4.61 -8.88
CA ILE A 220 -20.06 4.28 -7.87
C ILE A 220 -20.57 2.87 -8.16
N HIS A 221 -20.38 1.93 -7.23
CA HIS A 221 -20.70 0.52 -7.46
C HIS A 221 -22.17 0.22 -7.16
N ALA A 222 -22.79 -0.64 -7.96
CA ALA A 222 -24.15 -1.12 -7.70
C ALA A 222 -24.25 -1.86 -6.36
N GLY A 223 -25.42 -1.79 -5.74
CA GLY A 223 -25.73 -2.55 -4.53
C GLY A 223 -26.31 -1.68 -3.42
N GLU A 224 -26.01 -2.06 -2.18
CA GLU A 224 -26.47 -1.38 -0.97
C GLU A 224 -26.19 0.13 -0.98
N PRO A 225 -26.94 0.91 -0.18
CA PRO A 225 -26.71 2.34 -0.05
C PRO A 225 -25.23 2.68 0.16
N MET A 226 -24.71 3.55 -0.71
CA MET A 226 -23.35 4.04 -0.60
C MET A 226 -23.23 5.50 -0.98
N ARG A 227 -22.22 6.14 -0.40
CA ARG A 227 -21.80 7.50 -0.71
C ARG A 227 -20.29 7.55 -0.80
N ILE A 228 -19.78 8.10 -1.89
CA ILE A 228 -18.36 8.37 -2.10
C ILE A 228 -18.18 9.86 -2.36
N GLU A 229 -17.24 10.47 -1.67
CA GLU A 229 -16.92 11.89 -1.78
C GLU A 229 -15.48 12.04 -2.24
N TRP A 230 -15.24 12.94 -3.19
CA TRP A 230 -13.93 13.20 -3.75
C TRP A 230 -13.61 14.68 -3.72
N ARG A 231 -12.35 15.02 -3.42
CA ARG A 231 -11.81 16.37 -3.55
C ARG A 231 -10.33 16.32 -3.88
N GLN A 232 -9.76 17.47 -4.24
CA GLN A 232 -8.34 17.57 -4.63
C GLN A 232 -7.95 16.53 -5.70
N VAL A 233 -8.82 16.33 -6.69
CA VAL A 233 -8.56 15.42 -7.81
C VAL A 233 -7.67 16.15 -8.81
N ARG A 234 -6.39 15.82 -8.81
CA ARG A 234 -5.36 16.53 -9.59
C ARG A 234 -4.35 15.57 -10.18
N ILE A 235 -3.83 15.92 -11.34
CA ILE A 235 -2.90 15.08 -12.08
C ILE A 235 -1.71 15.91 -12.55
N ARG A 236 -0.56 15.29 -12.68
CA ARG A 236 0.58 15.88 -13.38
C ARG A 236 1.31 14.83 -14.21
N PRO A 237 2.08 15.22 -15.23
CA PRO A 237 3.00 14.31 -15.89
C PRO A 237 3.93 13.63 -14.88
N TRP A 238 4.28 12.37 -15.14
CA TRP A 238 5.30 11.67 -14.38
C TRP A 238 6.66 12.38 -14.54
N ASP A 239 7.40 12.48 -13.45
CA ASP A 239 8.76 13.02 -13.43
C ASP A 239 9.72 11.96 -12.87
N VAL A 240 11.00 12.01 -13.27
CA VAL A 240 12.02 11.08 -12.79
C VAL A 240 12.16 11.09 -11.27
N LEU A 241 11.85 12.20 -10.61
CA LEU A 241 11.87 12.34 -9.15
C LEU A 241 10.76 11.57 -8.43
N ASP A 242 9.73 11.10 -9.14
CA ASP A 242 8.69 10.23 -8.56
C ASP A 242 9.17 8.79 -8.34
N GLY A 243 10.36 8.49 -8.85
CA GLY A 243 10.91 7.15 -8.85
C GLY A 243 10.25 6.24 -9.89
N ASP A 244 10.82 5.06 -10.04
CA ASP A 244 10.18 4.01 -10.82
C ASP A 244 9.09 3.32 -9.98
N PRO A 245 7.85 3.24 -10.46
CA PRO A 245 6.75 2.69 -9.68
C PRO A 245 6.94 1.22 -9.31
N PHE A 246 7.78 0.47 -10.04
CA PHE A 246 8.01 -0.94 -9.78
C PHE A 246 9.41 -1.23 -9.22
N THR A 247 10.48 -0.71 -9.82
CA THR A 247 11.83 -1.11 -9.43
C THR A 247 12.23 -0.61 -8.05
N ASP A 248 11.77 0.58 -7.66
CA ASP A 248 12.13 1.17 -6.37
C ASP A 248 11.57 0.37 -5.20
N VAL A 249 10.45 -0.32 -5.43
CA VAL A 249 9.78 -1.18 -4.44
C VAL A 249 10.17 -2.64 -4.58
N SER A 250 10.44 -3.14 -5.78
CA SER A 250 10.93 -4.52 -5.98
C SER A 250 12.37 -4.70 -5.48
N MET A 251 13.12 -3.62 -5.33
CA MET A 251 14.49 -3.61 -4.79
C MET A 251 14.55 -3.51 -3.26
N ALA A 252 13.44 -3.18 -2.58
CA ALA A 252 13.31 -3.25 -1.13
C ALA A 252 13.18 -4.72 -0.71
N LYS A 253 14.28 -5.47 -0.88
CA LYS A 253 14.41 -6.87 -0.48
C LYS A 253 14.43 -6.99 1.03
N GLU A 254 13.28 -7.04 1.69
CA GLU A 254 13.09 -8.18 2.58
C GLU A 254 12.62 -9.33 1.70
N VAL A 255 13.61 -10.05 1.15
CA VAL A 255 13.36 -11.44 0.76
C VAL A 255 13.07 -12.15 2.06
N VAL A 256 11.80 -12.16 2.49
CA VAL A 256 11.29 -13.31 3.21
C VAL A 256 11.49 -14.44 2.22
N GLU A 257 12.59 -15.18 2.40
CA GLU A 257 12.89 -16.33 1.58
C GLU A 257 11.64 -17.18 1.64
N LYS A 258 10.89 -17.23 0.53
CA LYS A 258 9.71 -18.07 0.41
C LYS A 258 10.26 -19.49 0.39
N LYS A 259 10.55 -20.02 1.57
CA LYS A 259 10.67 -21.46 1.76
C LYS A 259 9.29 -21.97 1.38
N SER A 260 9.22 -22.56 0.19
CA SER A 260 8.05 -23.28 -0.25
C SER A 260 7.61 -24.17 0.91
N ALA A 261 6.34 -24.07 1.30
CA ALA A 261 5.78 -25.00 2.27
C ALA A 261 5.95 -26.40 1.65
N HIS A 262 6.74 -27.25 2.31
CA HIS A 262 6.89 -28.64 1.91
C HIS A 262 5.80 -29.40 2.65
N TRP A 263 4.74 -29.75 1.92
CA TRP A 263 3.68 -30.59 2.44
C TRP A 263 4.25 -31.98 2.74
N ILE A 264 4.11 -32.40 4.00
CA ILE A 264 4.34 -33.79 4.41
C ILE A 264 2.94 -34.42 4.49
N TRP A 265 2.62 -35.28 3.54
CA TRP A 265 1.36 -36.02 3.52
C TRP A 265 1.52 -37.33 4.28
N SER A 266 0.51 -37.69 5.09
CA SER A 266 0.40 -39.05 5.62
C SER A 266 0.15 -40.03 4.48
N SER A 267 0.75 -41.23 4.55
CA SER A 267 0.49 -42.33 3.62
C SER A 267 -0.80 -43.10 3.93
N GLU A 268 -1.43 -42.83 5.07
CA GLU A 268 -2.64 -43.51 5.54
C GLU A 268 -3.87 -42.63 5.32
N ALA A 269 -5.00 -43.26 5.03
CA ALA A 269 -6.27 -42.56 4.89
C ALA A 269 -6.68 -41.90 6.22
N PRO A 270 -7.25 -40.69 6.20
CA PRO A 270 -7.56 -39.97 7.43
C PRO A 270 -8.74 -40.63 8.16
N ASP A 271 -8.49 -41.19 9.34
CA ASP A 271 -9.52 -41.55 10.32
C ASP A 271 -9.77 -40.38 11.28
N SER A 272 -11.01 -40.20 11.73
CA SER A 272 -11.37 -39.15 12.69
C SER A 272 -10.68 -39.38 14.05
N GLY A 273 -10.14 -38.31 14.63
CA GLY A 273 -9.50 -38.33 15.95
C GLY A 273 -8.07 -38.86 15.98
N VAL A 274 -7.47 -39.18 14.83
CA VAL A 274 -6.06 -39.56 14.75
C VAL A 274 -5.18 -38.36 15.10
N GLU A 275 -4.28 -38.56 16.06
CA GLU A 275 -3.27 -37.58 16.43
C GLU A 275 -1.99 -37.82 15.63
N VAL A 276 -1.49 -36.76 14.99
CA VAL A 276 -0.18 -36.74 14.34
C VAL A 276 0.80 -35.93 15.18
N THR A 277 2.04 -36.41 15.26
CA THR A 277 3.14 -35.70 15.90
C THR A 277 4.15 -35.28 14.86
N LEU A 278 4.41 -33.98 14.78
CA LEU A 278 5.42 -33.37 13.91
C LEU A 278 6.52 -32.79 14.80
N SER A 279 7.78 -33.09 14.52
CA SER A 279 8.89 -32.51 15.27
C SER A 279 9.97 -31.93 14.36
N ARG A 280 10.60 -30.87 14.83
CA ARG A 280 11.77 -30.27 14.18
C ARG A 280 12.76 -29.81 15.25
N ARG A 281 14.02 -30.20 15.06
CA ARG A 281 15.12 -29.72 15.88
C ARG A 281 15.78 -28.51 15.24
N PHE A 282 16.24 -27.59 16.07
CA PHE A 282 16.95 -26.38 15.66
C PHE A 282 17.90 -25.95 16.78
N ASN A 283 18.85 -25.08 16.46
CA ASN A 283 19.84 -24.57 17.40
C ASN A 283 19.83 -23.04 17.39
N THR A 284 19.97 -22.43 18.57
CA THR A 284 20.17 -20.99 18.75
C THR A 284 21.54 -20.72 19.35
N THR A 285 22.30 -19.82 18.73
CA THR A 285 23.66 -19.50 19.19
C THR A 285 23.68 -18.51 20.37
N LYS A 286 22.59 -17.75 20.55
CA LYS A 286 22.42 -16.75 21.62
C LYS A 286 20.97 -16.75 22.10
N THR A 287 20.78 -16.33 23.35
CA THR A 287 19.46 -16.03 23.89
C THR A 287 18.77 -15.00 23.00
N SER A 288 17.53 -15.29 22.62
CA SER A 288 16.76 -14.56 21.61
C SER A 288 15.34 -14.34 22.09
N THR A 289 14.64 -13.36 21.52
CA THR A 289 13.18 -13.28 21.62
C THR A 289 12.58 -14.12 20.50
N ALA A 290 11.67 -15.04 20.84
CA ALA A 290 11.01 -15.91 19.88
C ALA A 290 9.51 -15.63 19.79
N GLN A 291 8.93 -15.88 18.62
CA GLN A 291 7.51 -15.86 18.35
C GLN A 291 7.12 -17.11 17.56
N LEU A 292 6.16 -17.87 18.09
CA LEU A 292 5.50 -18.96 17.40
C LEU A 292 4.08 -18.53 17.04
N THR A 293 3.73 -18.62 15.76
CA THR A 293 2.41 -18.32 15.21
C THR A 293 1.89 -19.55 14.49
N MET A 294 0.68 -20.03 14.84
CA MET A 294 0.14 -21.29 14.33
C MET A 294 -1.39 -21.29 14.15
N THR A 295 -1.87 -22.16 13.25
CA THR A 295 -3.29 -22.49 13.07
C THR A 295 -3.47 -23.94 12.60
N ALA A 296 -4.61 -24.57 12.92
CA ALA A 296 -4.96 -25.94 12.53
C ALA A 296 -6.48 -26.09 12.40
N ASP A 297 -6.96 -27.01 11.55
CA ASP A 297 -8.39 -27.31 11.35
C ASP A 297 -9.17 -27.49 12.66
N ASN A 298 -8.71 -28.40 13.52
CA ASN A 298 -9.25 -28.58 14.85
C ASN A 298 -8.15 -28.36 15.89
N HIS A 299 -7.51 -29.41 16.38
CA HIS A 299 -6.71 -29.29 17.61
C HIS A 299 -5.22 -29.31 17.31
N PHE A 300 -4.47 -28.44 17.98
CA PHE A 300 -3.03 -28.62 18.12
C PHE A 300 -2.53 -28.20 19.51
N ILE A 301 -1.43 -28.83 19.93
CA ILE A 301 -0.61 -28.39 21.05
C ILE A 301 0.85 -28.41 20.61
N ALA A 302 1.51 -27.27 20.72
CA ALA A 302 2.94 -27.12 20.45
C ALA A 302 3.73 -27.17 21.76
N PHE A 303 4.88 -27.84 21.71
CA PHE A 303 5.81 -28.06 22.80
C PHE A 303 7.20 -27.59 22.38
N LEU A 304 7.88 -26.86 23.25
CA LEU A 304 9.32 -26.61 23.15
C LEU A 304 10.03 -27.42 24.22
N ASP A 305 10.95 -28.30 23.81
CA ASP A 305 11.73 -29.15 24.70
C ASP A 305 10.84 -29.94 25.69
N GLY A 306 9.69 -30.41 25.20
CA GLY A 306 8.69 -31.15 25.98
C GLY A 306 7.74 -30.28 26.83
N THR A 307 7.94 -28.95 26.89
CA THR A 307 7.06 -28.03 27.62
C THR A 307 6.00 -27.43 26.69
N PRO A 308 4.70 -27.51 27.00
CA PRO A 308 3.66 -26.94 26.14
C PRO A 308 3.73 -25.40 26.14
N ILE A 309 3.76 -24.81 24.96
CA ILE A 309 3.91 -23.36 24.76
C ILE A 309 2.77 -22.70 23.98
N LEU A 310 1.99 -23.45 23.20
CA LEU A 310 0.87 -22.93 22.43
C LEU A 310 -0.17 -24.02 22.19
N ARG A 311 -1.46 -23.65 22.17
CA ARG A 311 -2.57 -24.54 21.81
C ARG A 311 -3.59 -23.79 20.95
N GLY A 312 -4.27 -24.49 20.06
CA GLY A 312 -5.36 -23.95 19.26
C GLY A 312 -6.39 -25.02 18.91
N ILE A 313 -7.60 -24.57 18.57
CA ILE A 313 -8.78 -25.44 18.36
C ILE A 313 -9.56 -25.10 17.07
N ASP A 314 -9.14 -24.11 16.28
CA ASP A 314 -9.93 -23.53 15.18
C ASP A 314 -9.02 -22.92 14.10
N TRP A 315 -9.21 -23.32 12.84
CA TRP A 315 -8.39 -22.85 11.71
C TRP A 315 -8.67 -21.42 11.30
N SER A 316 -9.87 -20.91 11.62
CA SER A 316 -10.25 -19.54 11.29
C SER A 316 -9.50 -18.52 12.15
N GLN A 317 -8.79 -18.99 13.17
CA GLN A 317 -8.02 -18.17 14.11
C GLN A 317 -6.54 -18.49 14.02
N THR A 318 -5.73 -17.46 14.29
CA THR A 318 -4.29 -17.60 14.46
C THR A 318 -3.96 -17.47 15.93
N TYR A 319 -3.12 -18.38 16.43
CA TYR A 319 -2.67 -18.40 17.81
C TYR A 319 -1.19 -18.04 17.88
N GLU A 320 -0.81 -17.27 18.89
CA GLU A 320 0.55 -16.77 19.03
C GLU A 320 1.11 -16.96 20.45
N HIS A 321 2.40 -17.26 20.54
CA HIS A 321 3.15 -17.22 21.80
C HIS A 321 4.50 -16.55 21.60
N ARG A 322 4.87 -15.67 22.53
CA ARG A 322 6.18 -15.00 22.56
C ARG A 322 6.89 -15.33 23.86
N TRP A 323 8.18 -15.67 23.78
CA TRP A 323 8.99 -16.01 24.96
C TRP A 323 10.46 -15.67 24.74
N THR A 324 11.22 -15.73 25.84
CA THR A 324 12.68 -15.70 25.78
C THR A 324 13.20 -17.10 25.50
N LEU A 325 13.84 -17.28 24.35
CA LEU A 325 14.42 -18.53 23.89
C LEU A 325 15.90 -18.57 24.28
N PRO A 326 16.34 -19.49 25.15
CA PRO A 326 17.75 -19.64 25.51
C PRO A 326 18.64 -19.97 24.31
N ALA A 327 19.96 -19.84 24.48
CA ALA A 327 20.92 -20.43 23.56
C ALA A 327 20.98 -21.96 23.79
N GLY A 328 21.01 -22.75 22.72
CA GLY A 328 21.15 -24.20 22.80
C GLY A 328 20.46 -24.95 21.67
N ASP A 329 20.46 -26.27 21.79
CA ASP A 329 19.67 -27.15 20.96
C ASP A 329 18.24 -27.22 21.48
N HIS A 330 17.28 -27.15 20.57
CA HIS A 330 15.86 -27.13 20.86
C HIS A 330 15.10 -28.10 19.95
N GLU A 331 14.00 -28.64 20.46
CA GLU A 331 13.03 -29.43 19.72
C GLU A 331 11.65 -28.80 19.83
N LEU A 332 11.11 -28.34 18.69
CA LEU A 332 9.70 -27.98 18.58
C LEU A 332 8.92 -29.23 18.16
N THR A 333 7.99 -29.65 19.00
CA THR A 333 7.07 -30.76 18.72
C THR A 333 5.64 -30.22 18.66
N VAL A 334 4.85 -30.63 17.67
CA VAL A 334 3.44 -30.31 17.56
C VAL A 334 2.64 -31.60 17.51
N ARG A 335 1.70 -31.74 18.42
CA ARG A 335 0.66 -32.78 18.38
C ARG A 335 -0.58 -32.14 17.81
N ALA A 336 -1.12 -32.68 16.72
CA ALA A 336 -2.32 -32.17 16.07
C ALA A 336 -3.31 -33.30 15.82
N SER A 337 -4.60 -33.03 15.95
CA SER A 337 -5.66 -33.99 15.63
C SER A 337 -6.80 -33.31 14.90
N ASN A 338 -7.47 -34.10 14.07
CA ASN A 338 -8.58 -33.64 13.24
C ASN A 338 -9.82 -34.50 13.51
N GLU A 339 -11.01 -33.88 13.49
CA GLU A 339 -12.29 -34.53 13.78
C GLU A 339 -12.97 -35.09 12.50
N GLY A 340 -12.34 -34.99 11.33
CA GLY A 340 -12.74 -35.70 10.11
C GLY A 340 -12.34 -34.99 8.82
N GLY A 341 -12.25 -35.73 7.71
CA GLY A 341 -11.87 -35.18 6.40
C GLY A 341 -10.38 -34.82 6.27
N PRO A 342 -9.95 -34.28 5.12
CA PRO A 342 -8.61 -33.72 4.94
C PRO A 342 -8.44 -32.46 5.78
N ALA A 343 -7.29 -32.32 6.46
CA ALA A 343 -7.01 -31.18 7.33
C ALA A 343 -5.58 -30.68 7.21
N GLY A 344 -5.37 -29.42 7.61
CA GLY A 344 -4.08 -28.75 7.60
C GLY A 344 -3.60 -28.30 8.97
N LEU A 345 -2.28 -28.16 9.10
CA LEU A 345 -1.60 -27.44 10.16
C LEU A 345 -0.59 -26.50 9.49
N LEU A 346 -0.60 -25.23 9.89
CA LEU A 346 0.38 -24.24 9.46
C LEU A 346 1.00 -23.57 10.68
N GLY A 347 2.32 -23.39 10.64
CA GLY A 347 3.05 -22.75 11.73
C GLY A 347 4.34 -22.10 11.29
N THR A 348 4.66 -20.95 11.90
CA THR A 348 5.93 -20.25 11.72
C THR A 348 6.54 -19.98 13.08
N LEU A 349 7.79 -20.37 13.26
CA LEU A 349 8.65 -19.97 14.37
C LEU A 349 9.68 -18.97 13.86
N ARG A 350 9.75 -17.80 14.49
CA ARG A 350 10.78 -16.78 14.24
C ARG A 350 11.50 -16.46 15.54
N TRP A 351 12.78 -16.17 15.48
CA TRP A 351 13.51 -15.64 16.63
C TRP A 351 14.52 -14.57 16.22
N GLN A 352 14.82 -13.68 17.16
CA GLN A 352 15.70 -12.54 16.94
C GLN A 352 16.61 -12.35 18.15
N ILE A 353 17.91 -12.20 17.89
CA ILE A 353 18.88 -11.80 18.91
C ILE A 353 18.67 -10.30 19.14
N GLU A 354 18.60 -9.86 20.40
CA GLU A 354 18.47 -8.43 20.72
C GLU A 354 19.53 -7.60 19.98
N GLY A 355 19.07 -6.66 19.15
CA GLY A 355 19.94 -5.77 18.36
C GLY A 355 20.38 -6.27 16.98
N SER A 356 19.93 -7.44 16.49
CA SER A 356 20.16 -7.90 15.11
C SER A 356 18.87 -8.05 14.32
N THR A 357 18.91 -8.03 12.99
CA THR A 357 17.77 -8.35 12.11
C THR A 357 17.25 -9.79 12.35
N PRO A 358 15.93 -10.08 12.26
CA PRO A 358 15.37 -11.42 12.48
C PRO A 358 15.97 -12.50 11.54
N GLN A 359 16.12 -13.74 12.03
CA GLN A 359 16.56 -14.90 11.23
C GLN A 359 15.42 -15.88 10.92
#